data_AF-A0A932M9G9-F1
#
_entry.id   AF-A0A932M9G9-F1
#
_cell.length_a   1.000
_cell.length_b   1.000
_cell.length_c   1.000
_cell.angle_alpha   90.00
_cell.angle_beta   90.00
_cell.angle_gamma   90.00
#
_symmetry.space_group_name_H-M   'P 1'
#
loop_
_entity.id
_entity.type
_entity.pdbx_description
1 polymer ?
#
loop_
_entity_poly.entity_id
_entity_poly.type
_entity_poly.pdbx_seq_one_letter_code
_entity_poly.pdbx_strand_id
1 'polypeptide(L)'
;VLSRNRSPVYASLAWLKDISAIDDTDIAAFERVKVCRNHVAHRLLELVENEGMPPDFADRFQEMAALLRKIEVWWIREVDIPTNPDFDGREIDEAVIIPGPVIGLQLLCDIALGSEERSRFYYEEMRKRSGQRGA
;
A
#
# COMPACT_ATOMS: atom_id res chain seq x y z
N VAL A 1 -8.93 18.34 -7.97
CA VAL A 1 -9.32 17.01 -7.43
C VAL A 1 -10.66 17.07 -6.71
N LEU A 2 -10.85 17.89 -5.66
CA LEU A 2 -12.13 18.00 -4.91
C LEU A 2 -13.38 18.43 -5.71
N SER A 3 -13.21 18.95 -6.93
CA SER A 3 -14.33 19.19 -7.85
C SER A 3 -15.03 17.89 -8.31
N ARG A 4 -14.39 16.73 -8.15
CA ARG A 4 -14.90 15.42 -8.58
C ARG A 4 -15.75 14.69 -7.51
N ASN A 5 -15.47 14.90 -6.22
CA ASN A 5 -16.22 14.31 -5.12
C ASN A 5 -15.98 15.13 -3.83
N ARG A 6 -16.98 15.18 -2.93
CA ARG A 6 -16.84 15.83 -1.61
C ARG A 6 -15.86 15.11 -0.69
N SER A 7 -15.73 13.79 -0.83
CA SER A 7 -14.73 13.03 -0.11
C SER A 7 -13.38 13.12 -0.82
N PRO A 8 -12.31 13.58 -0.13
CA PRO A 8 -10.97 13.64 -0.72
C PRO A 8 -10.50 12.30 -1.26
N VAL A 9 -10.81 11.20 -0.56
CA VAL A 9 -10.40 9.85 -0.97
C VAL A 9 -11.05 9.45 -2.29
N TYR A 10 -12.36 9.63 -2.42
CA TYR A 10 -13.06 9.32 -3.67
C TYR A 10 -12.67 10.24 -4.81
N ALA A 11 -12.39 11.50 -4.51
CA ALA A 11 -11.89 12.43 -5.51
C ALA A 11 -10.51 11.99 -6.04
N SER A 12 -9.63 11.49 -5.16
CA SER A 12 -8.33 10.92 -5.54
C SER A 12 -8.48 9.61 -6.32
N LEU A 13 -9.36 8.68 -5.91
CA LEU A 13 -9.62 7.44 -6.65
C LEU A 13 -10.15 7.73 -8.06
N ALA A 14 -11.07 8.68 -8.20
CA ALA A 14 -11.56 9.10 -9.51
C ALA A 14 -10.44 9.67 -10.37
N TRP A 15 -9.54 10.48 -9.80
CA TRP A 15 -8.39 11.01 -10.53
C TRP A 15 -7.38 9.91 -10.93
N LEU A 16 -7.09 8.95 -10.04
CA LEU A 16 -6.21 7.81 -10.33
C LEU A 16 -6.80 6.93 -11.44
N LYS A 17 -8.13 6.80 -11.51
CA LYS A 17 -8.81 6.12 -12.61
C LYS A 17 -8.70 6.91 -13.92
N ASP A 18 -8.93 8.23 -13.88
CA ASP A 18 -8.84 9.10 -15.06
C ASP A 18 -7.48 8.98 -15.76
N ILE A 19 -6.39 8.83 -14.99
CA ILE A 19 -5.02 8.68 -15.50
C ILE A 19 -4.62 7.21 -15.73
N SER A 20 -5.57 6.27 -15.65
CA SER A 20 -5.33 4.83 -15.83
C SER A 20 -4.32 4.20 -14.86
N ALA A 21 -4.12 4.79 -13.67
CA ALA A 21 -3.32 4.18 -12.61
C ALA A 21 -4.05 3.03 -11.93
N ILE A 22 -5.39 3.13 -11.85
CA ILE A 22 -6.30 2.11 -11.32
C ILE A 22 -7.51 1.96 -12.25
N ASP A 23 -8.26 0.87 -12.08
CA ASP A 23 -9.45 0.54 -12.85
C ASP A 23 -10.69 0.31 -11.97
N ASP A 24 -11.82 -0.06 -12.59
CA ASP A 24 -13.08 -0.31 -11.88
C ASP A 24 -13.01 -1.51 -10.92
N THR A 25 -12.15 -2.49 -11.21
CA THR A 25 -11.93 -3.64 -10.32
C THR A 25 -11.24 -3.20 -9.05
N ASP A 26 -10.26 -2.30 -9.16
CA ASP A 26 -9.57 -1.71 -8.01
C ASP A 26 -10.51 -0.88 -7.14
N ILE A 27 -11.41 -0.10 -7.75
CA ILE A 27 -12.42 0.68 -7.02
C ILE A 27 -13.39 -0.26 -6.30
N ALA A 28 -13.81 -1.35 -6.94
CA ALA A 28 -14.64 -2.36 -6.29
C ALA A 28 -13.92 -3.05 -5.12
N ALA A 29 -12.61 -3.31 -5.25
CA ALA A 29 -11.79 -3.82 -4.15
C ALA A 29 -11.71 -2.81 -3.00
N PHE A 30 -11.48 -1.53 -3.30
CA PHE A 30 -11.47 -0.46 -2.31
C PHE A 30 -12.78 -0.41 -1.50
N GLU A 31 -13.95 -0.54 -2.14
CA GLU A 31 -15.23 -0.57 -1.41
C GLU A 31 -15.31 -1.75 -0.44
N ARG A 32 -14.91 -2.95 -0.86
CA ARG A 32 -14.89 -4.14 0.02
C ARG A 32 -13.95 -3.94 1.20
N VAL A 33 -12.74 -3.44 0.94
CA VAL A 33 -11.73 -3.10 1.97
C VAL A 33 -12.28 -2.08 2.96
N LYS A 34 -12.91 -1.01 2.46
CA LYS A 34 -13.50 0.05 3.29
C LYS A 34 -14.59 -0.50 4.21
N VAL A 35 -15.48 -1.36 3.70
CA VAL A 35 -16.53 -1.99 4.50
C VAL A 35 -15.91 -2.83 5.63
N CYS A 36 -14.96 -3.70 5.31
CA CYS A 36 -14.24 -4.50 6.30
C CYS A 36 -13.52 -3.64 7.33
N ARG A 37 -12.76 -2.62 6.89
CA ARG A 37 -12.05 -1.69 7.78
C ARG A 37 -13.00 -0.99 8.73
N ASN A 38 -14.14 -0.51 8.24
CA ASN A 38 -15.12 0.17 9.08
C ASN A 38 -15.71 -0.78 10.12
N HIS A 39 -16.03 -2.01 9.72
CA HIS A 39 -16.50 -3.04 10.66
C HIS A 39 -15.49 -3.28 11.79
N VAL A 40 -14.22 -3.52 11.43
CA VAL A 40 -13.13 -3.74 12.39
C VAL A 40 -12.92 -2.51 13.27
N ALA A 41 -12.85 -1.31 12.70
CA ALA A 41 -12.61 -0.08 13.46
C ALA A 41 -13.70 0.22 14.50
N HIS A 42 -14.95 -0.13 14.21
CA HIS A 42 -16.07 0.08 15.13
C HIS A 42 -16.23 -1.02 16.18
N ARG A 43 -15.80 -2.24 15.88
CA ARG A 43 -16.04 -3.43 16.73
C ARG A 43 -14.78 -4.12 17.22
N LEU A 44 -13.61 -3.47 17.13
CA LEU A 44 -12.32 -4.10 17.37
C LEU A 44 -12.24 -4.90 18.67
N LEU A 45 -12.67 -4.31 19.80
CA LEU A 45 -12.62 -4.97 21.10
C LEU A 45 -13.52 -6.21 21.14
N GLU A 46 -14.75 -6.10 20.64
CA GLU A 46 -15.73 -7.19 20.59
C GLU A 46 -15.25 -8.35 19.69
N LEU A 47 -14.62 -8.01 18.56
CA LEU A 47 -14.03 -9.00 17.65
C LEU A 47 -12.85 -9.75 18.30
N VAL A 48 -12.02 -9.07 19.10
CA VAL A 48 -10.88 -9.70 19.78
C VAL A 48 -11.33 -10.58 20.95
N GLU A 49 -12.35 -10.14 21.69
CA GLU A 49 -12.79 -10.82 22.92
C GLU A 49 -13.71 -12.02 22.64
N ASN A 50 -14.61 -11.92 21.66
CA ASN A 50 -15.76 -12.84 21.57
C ASN A 50 -16.02 -13.44 20.18
N GLU A 51 -15.81 -12.68 19.09
CA GLU A 51 -16.27 -13.12 17.75
C GLU A 51 -15.15 -13.66 16.84
N GLY A 52 -13.90 -13.27 17.07
CA GLY A 52 -12.83 -13.44 16.10
C GLY A 52 -12.92 -12.44 14.94
N MET A 53 -11.91 -12.44 14.06
CA MET A 53 -11.92 -11.58 12.87
C MET A 53 -12.89 -12.11 11.80
N PRO A 54 -13.46 -11.23 10.95
CA PRO A 54 -14.27 -11.65 9.81
C PRO A 54 -13.56 -12.71 8.96
N PRO A 55 -14.26 -13.74 8.43
CA PRO A 55 -13.63 -14.80 7.64
C PRO A 55 -12.86 -14.30 6.41
N ASP A 56 -13.33 -13.19 5.82
CA ASP A 56 -12.71 -12.57 4.65
C ASP A 56 -11.65 -11.51 5.02
N PHE A 57 -11.34 -11.31 6.32
CA PHE A 57 -10.41 -10.28 6.77
C PHE A 57 -9.04 -10.41 6.09
N ALA A 58 -8.52 -11.62 5.98
CA ALA A 58 -7.25 -11.87 5.31
C ALA A 58 -7.30 -11.46 3.83
N ASP A 59 -8.36 -11.83 3.12
CA ASP A 59 -8.55 -11.48 1.70
C ASP A 59 -8.66 -9.95 1.52
N ARG A 60 -9.43 -9.28 2.39
CA ARG A 60 -9.58 -7.81 2.38
C ARG A 60 -8.25 -7.12 2.69
N PHE A 61 -7.46 -7.66 3.62
CA PHE A 61 -6.13 -7.12 3.91
C PHE A 61 -5.19 -7.27 2.71
N GLN A 62 -5.22 -8.41 2.01
CA GLN A 62 -4.43 -8.61 0.78
C GLN A 62 -4.89 -7.69 -0.36
N GLU A 63 -6.19 -7.51 -0.56
CA GLU A 63 -6.73 -6.56 -1.54
C GLU A 63 -6.26 -5.12 -1.26
N MET A 64 -6.25 -4.70 0.01
CA MET A 64 -5.74 -3.40 0.42
C MET A 64 -4.24 -3.27 0.09
N ALA A 65 -3.44 -4.26 0.45
CA ALA A 65 -1.99 -4.25 0.20
C ALA A 65 -1.67 -4.24 -1.30
N ALA A 66 -2.42 -5.01 -2.10
CA ALA A 66 -2.28 -5.06 -3.55
C ALA A 66 -2.63 -3.71 -4.20
N LEU A 67 -3.73 -3.07 -3.77
CA LEU A 67 -4.11 -1.75 -4.27
C LEU A 67 -3.08 -0.69 -3.90
N LEU A 68 -2.58 -0.70 -2.66
CA LEU A 68 -1.49 0.18 -2.24
C LEU A 68 -0.26 -0.01 -3.12
N ARG A 69 0.17 -1.26 -3.35
CA ARG A 69 1.31 -1.57 -4.22
C ARG A 69 1.09 -1.04 -5.63
N LYS A 70 -0.08 -1.26 -6.23
CA LYS A 70 -0.40 -0.81 -7.60
C LYS A 70 -0.25 0.72 -7.74
N ILE A 71 -0.81 1.47 -6.79
CA ILE A 71 -0.73 2.94 -6.78
C ILE A 71 0.71 3.41 -6.62
N GLU A 72 1.46 2.82 -5.69
CA GLU A 72 2.85 3.21 -5.44
C GLU A 72 3.78 2.87 -6.61
N VAL A 73 3.62 1.69 -7.22
CA VAL A 73 4.39 1.30 -8.41
C VAL A 73 4.11 2.27 -9.57
N TRP A 74 2.85 2.70 -9.73
CA TRP A 74 2.51 3.70 -10.75
C TRP A 74 3.24 5.03 -10.52
N TRP A 75 3.29 5.55 -9.28
CA TRP A 75 4.05 6.77 -8.99
C TRP A 75 5.53 6.62 -9.30
N ILE A 76 6.12 5.49 -8.91
CA ILE A 76 7.55 5.23 -9.16
C ILE A 76 7.82 5.16 -10.67
N ARG A 77 6.98 4.46 -11.42
CA ARG A 77 7.16 4.24 -12.87
C ARG A 77 6.91 5.49 -13.70
N GLU A 78 5.84 6.21 -13.42
CA GLU A 78 5.43 7.35 -14.24
C GLU A 78 6.05 8.68 -13.78
N VAL A 79 6.54 8.75 -12.54
CA VAL A 79 7.07 10.00 -11.98
C VAL A 79 8.51 9.84 -11.49
N ASP A 80 8.78 8.96 -10.53
CA ASP A 80 10.12 8.94 -9.90
C ASP A 80 11.23 8.51 -10.87
N ILE A 81 11.00 7.47 -11.67
CA ILE A 81 11.99 6.96 -12.64
C ILE A 81 12.22 7.97 -13.78
N PRO A 82 11.19 8.48 -14.48
CA PRO A 82 11.39 9.42 -15.60
C PRO A 82 11.96 10.77 -15.18
N THR A 83 11.84 11.15 -13.90
CA THR A 83 12.35 12.42 -13.39
C THR A 83 13.70 12.30 -12.70
N ASN A 84 14.31 11.10 -12.69
CA ASN A 84 15.61 10.85 -12.09
C ASN A 84 16.67 10.49 -13.15
N PRO A 85 17.66 11.39 -13.39
CA PRO A 85 18.73 11.18 -14.37
C PRO A 85 19.55 9.89 -14.18
N ASP A 86 19.59 9.35 -12.98
CA ASP A 86 20.30 8.08 -12.70
C ASP A 86 19.69 6.89 -13.46
N PHE A 87 18.43 7.02 -13.87
CA PHE A 87 17.68 5.99 -14.60
C PHE A 87 17.50 6.29 -16.10
N ASP A 88 18.11 7.35 -16.62
CA ASP A 88 18.02 7.70 -18.03
C ASP A 88 18.47 6.55 -18.96
N GLY A 89 17.60 6.20 -19.91
CA GLY A 89 17.87 5.14 -20.89
C GLY A 89 17.92 3.72 -20.30
N ARG A 90 17.50 3.52 -19.05
CA ARG A 90 17.43 2.20 -18.42
C ARG A 90 16.03 1.61 -18.53
N GLU A 91 15.96 0.34 -18.92
CA GLU A 91 14.73 -0.43 -18.82
C GLU A 91 14.65 -1.04 -17.41
N ILE A 92 13.54 -0.78 -16.71
CA ILE A 92 13.33 -1.25 -15.33
C ILE A 92 12.15 -2.21 -15.32
N ASP A 93 12.40 -3.41 -14.82
CA ASP A 93 11.34 -4.39 -14.57
C ASP A 93 10.47 -3.94 -13.39
N GLU A 94 9.17 -3.75 -13.63
CA GLU A 94 8.22 -3.37 -12.58
C GLU A 94 8.16 -4.40 -11.45
N ALA A 95 8.46 -5.68 -11.73
CA ALA A 95 8.43 -6.74 -10.73
C ALA A 95 9.49 -6.53 -9.64
N VAL A 96 10.60 -5.87 -9.94
CA VAL A 96 11.65 -5.59 -8.96
C VAL A 96 11.42 -4.32 -8.15
N ILE A 97 10.38 -3.53 -8.48
CA ILE A 97 10.02 -2.33 -7.73
C ILE A 97 9.39 -2.75 -6.40
N ILE A 98 9.99 -2.30 -5.29
CA ILE A 98 9.47 -2.51 -3.94
C ILE A 98 9.22 -1.14 -3.30
N PRO A 99 7.95 -0.69 -3.27
CA PRO A 99 7.61 0.61 -2.70
C PRO A 99 7.82 0.67 -1.19
N GLY A 100 8.29 1.82 -0.70
CA GLY A 100 8.54 2.06 0.73
C GLY A 100 7.35 1.76 1.64
N PRO A 101 6.12 2.24 1.34
CA PRO A 101 4.94 1.93 2.14
C PRO A 101 4.63 0.43 2.23
N VAL A 102 4.88 -0.32 1.16
CA VAL A 102 4.70 -1.78 1.13
C VAL A 102 5.75 -2.46 2.02
N ILE A 103 7.00 -2.00 2.02
CA ILE A 103 8.04 -2.48 2.95
C ILE A 103 7.63 -2.22 4.40
N GLY A 104 7.11 -1.02 4.69
CA GLY A 104 6.61 -0.66 6.02
C GLY A 104 5.50 -1.58 6.49
N LEU A 105 4.52 -1.88 5.63
CA LEU A 105 3.45 -2.81 5.93
C LEU A 105 3.98 -4.23 6.21
N GLN A 106 4.89 -4.72 5.37
CA GLN A 106 5.51 -6.04 5.54
C GLN A 106 6.29 -6.14 6.86
N LEU A 107 7.06 -5.11 7.21
CA LEU A 107 7.79 -5.07 8.49
C LEU A 107 6.82 -5.17 9.68
N LEU A 108 5.71 -4.44 9.65
CA LEU A 108 4.70 -4.52 10.71
C LEU A 108 4.10 -5.92 10.84
N CYS A 109 3.79 -6.57 9.70
CA CYS A 109 3.31 -7.95 9.68
C CYS A 109 4.36 -8.92 10.25
N ASP A 110 5.62 -8.78 9.85
CA ASP A 110 6.69 -9.67 10.27
C ASP A 110 6.98 -9.59 11.78
N ILE A 111 6.89 -8.38 12.35
CA ILE A 111 6.99 -8.16 13.80
C ILE A 111 5.78 -8.79 14.52
N ALA A 112 4.57 -8.51 14.04
CA ALA A 112 3.34 -9.00 14.66
C ALA A 112 3.23 -10.53 14.65
N LEU A 113 3.77 -11.17 13.60
CA LEU A 113 3.77 -12.63 13.44
C LEU A 113 5.03 -13.31 14.00
N GLY A 114 5.92 -12.57 14.66
CA GLY A 114 7.07 -13.12 15.38
C GLY A 114 8.23 -13.60 14.50
N SER A 115 8.38 -13.08 13.28
CA SER A 115 9.52 -13.42 12.41
C SER A 115 10.69 -12.44 12.60
N GLU A 116 11.45 -12.66 13.67
CA GLU A 116 12.56 -11.77 14.08
C GLU A 116 13.60 -11.58 12.95
N GLU A 117 13.98 -12.66 12.25
CA GLU A 117 14.95 -12.60 11.15
C GLU A 117 14.49 -11.71 9.98
N ARG A 118 13.22 -11.86 9.54
CA ARG A 118 12.66 -11.05 8.43
C ARG A 118 12.44 -9.59 8.83
N SER A 119 11.93 -9.36 10.03
CA SER A 119 11.75 -7.99 10.56
C SER A 119 13.07 -7.23 10.66
N ARG A 120 14.15 -7.91 11.07
CA ARG A 120 15.49 -7.33 11.15
C ARG A 120 16.05 -6.95 9.78
N PHE A 121 15.85 -7.77 8.76
CA PHE A 121 16.26 -7.46 7.38
C PHE A 121 15.66 -6.14 6.90
N TYR A 122 14.34 -5.97 7.02
CA TYR A 122 13.66 -4.74 6.58
C TYR A 122 14.09 -3.50 7.38
N TYR A 123 14.28 -3.64 8.70
CA TYR A 123 14.79 -2.56 9.55
C TYR A 123 16.18 -2.08 9.11
N GLU A 124 17.09 -3.00 8.82
CA GLU A 124 18.45 -2.67 8.37
C GLU A 124 18.45 -1.98 7.01
N GLU A 125 17.61 -2.41 6.07
CA GLU A 125 17.47 -1.77 4.75
C GLU A 125 16.91 -0.34 4.84
N MET A 126 15.90 -0.10 5.68
CA MET A 126 15.40 1.26 5.92
C MET A 126 16.48 2.16 6.54
N ARG A 127 17.28 1.64 7.47
CA ARG A 127 18.36 2.40 8.12
C ARG A 127 19.45 2.80 7.13
N LYS A 128 19.84 1.92 6.20
CA LYS A 128 20.83 2.22 5.15
C LYS A 128 20.37 3.39 4.27
N ARG A 129 19.09 3.40 3.85
CA ARG A 129 18.52 4.46 3.02
C ARG A 129 18.36 5.80 3.75
N SER A 130 18.00 5.78 5.03
CA SER A 130 17.92 7.00 5.86
C SER A 130 19.29 7.62 6.15
N GLY A 131 20.34 6.79 6.27
CA GLY A 131 21.72 7.25 6.43
C GLY A 131 22.33 7.86 5.16
N GLN A 132 21.87 7.47 3.97
CA GLN A 132 22.34 8.01 2.69
C GLN A 132 21.70 9.35 2.30
N ARG A 133 20.54 9.71 2.88
CA ARG A 133 19.89 11.02 2.66
C ARG A 133 20.46 12.16 3.50
N GLY A 134 21.46 11.88 4.36
CA GLY A 134 22.10 12.83 5.27
C GLY A 134 23.55 13.19 4.92
N ALA A 135 24.04 12.83 3.74
CA ALA A 135 25.40 13.12 3.27
C ALA A 135 25.37 13.90 1.94
#